data_AF-A0A950JNX5-F1
#
_entry.id   AF-A0A950JNX5-F1
#
_cell.length_a   1.000
_cell.length_b   1.000
_cell.length_c   1.000
_cell.angle_alpha   90.00
_cell.angle_beta   90.00
_cell.angle_gamma   90.00
#
_symmetry.space_group_name_H-M   'P 1'
#
loop_
_entity.id
_entity.type
_entity.pdbx_description
1 polymer ?
#
loop_
_entity_poly.entity_id
_entity_poly.type
_entity_poly.pdbx_seq_one_letter_code
_entity_poly.pdbx_strand_id
1 'polypeptide(L)' 'MEKTQVYLRADEIAALRKAAARSGRSMADLIRDAIRKVVLKPDLTGPVAIWDGEPRRTSREHDSIYDER' A
#
# COMPACT_ATOMS: atom_id res chain seq x y z
N MET A 1 -3.66 -21.73 1.54
CA MET A 1 -3.03 -21.11 2.72
C MET A 1 -1.81 -21.94 3.06
N GLU A 2 -0.63 -21.34 3.05
CA GLU A 2 0.61 -22.02 3.43
C GLU A 2 1.06 -21.58 4.83
N LYS A 3 1.75 -22.46 5.55
CA LYS A 3 2.25 -22.20 6.90
C LYS A 3 3.72 -21.81 6.83
N THR A 4 4.00 -20.52 6.97
CA THR A 4 5.36 -20.01 7.14
C THR A 4 5.72 -19.91 8.63
N GLN A 5 6.95 -20.25 8.99
CA GLN A 5 7.52 -19.98 10.32
C GLN A 5 8.71 -19.03 10.16
N VAL A 6 8.80 -18.03 11.05
CA VAL A 6 9.87 -17.03 11.05
C VAL A 6 10.41 -16.87 12.47
N TYR A 7 11.71 -16.64 12.59
CA TYR A 7 12.32 -16.27 13.87
C TYR A 7 12.20 -14.75 14.06
N LEU A 8 11.74 -14.36 15.24
CA LEU A 8 11.69 -12.98 15.71
C LEU A 8 12.44 -12.91 17.04
N ARG A 9 13.01 -11.75 17.35
CA ARG A 9 13.65 -11.49 18.64
C ARG A 9 12.59 -11.41 19.76
N ALA A 10 13.02 -11.61 21.00
CA ALA A 10 12.12 -11.66 22.15
C ALA A 10 11.39 -10.32 22.41
N ASP A 11 12.06 -9.21 22.18
CA ASP A 11 11.54 -7.84 22.23
C ASP A 11 10.52 -7.57 21.11
N GLU A 12 10.78 -8.02 19.88
CA GLU A 12 9.83 -7.94 18.76
C GLU A 12 8.53 -8.70 19.06
N ILE A 13 8.62 -9.92 19.62
CA ILE A 13 7.44 -10.69 20.04
C ILE A 13 6.71 -10.00 21.20
N ALA A 14 7.41 -9.41 22.16
CA ALA A 14 6.79 -8.66 23.26
C ALA A 14 6.03 -7.42 22.73
N ALA A 15 6.63 -6.67 21.80
CA ALA A 15 6.00 -5.53 21.14
C ALA A 15 4.75 -5.95 20.34
N LEU A 16 4.83 -7.05 19.58
CA LEU A 16 3.70 -7.57 18.81
C LEU A 16 2.55 -8.05 19.72
N ARG A 17 2.84 -8.73 20.84
CA ARG A 17 1.83 -9.11 21.85
C ARG A 17 1.13 -7.89 22.44
N LYS A 18 1.87 -6.82 22.76
CA LYS A 18 1.31 -5.54 23.24
C LYS A 18 0.43 -4.87 22.18
N ALA A 19 0.83 -4.92 20.90
CA ALA A 19 0.03 -4.39 19.80
C ALA A 19 -1.27 -5.20 19.56
N ALA A 20 -1.20 -6.52 19.67
CA ALA A 20 -2.36 -7.42 19.61
C ALA A 20 -3.36 -7.10 20.73
N ALA A 21 -2.89 -7.07 21.98
CA ALA A 21 -3.72 -6.74 23.14
C ALA A 21 -4.39 -5.36 23.02
N ARG A 22 -3.65 -4.33 22.58
CA ARG A 22 -4.18 -2.98 22.36
C ARG A 22 -5.23 -2.91 21.23
N SER A 23 -5.15 -3.77 20.23
CA SER A 23 -6.03 -3.74 19.06
C SER A 23 -7.19 -4.73 19.12
N GLY A 24 -7.21 -5.64 20.10
CA GLY A 24 -8.17 -6.75 20.17
C GLY A 24 -8.02 -7.78 19.04
N ARG A 25 -6.96 -7.69 18.21
CA ARG A 25 -6.72 -8.56 17.05
C ARG A 25 -5.73 -9.67 17.38
N SER A 26 -5.78 -10.78 16.66
CA SER A 26 -4.76 -11.83 16.81
C SER A 26 -3.40 -11.35 16.26
N MET A 27 -2.31 -11.89 16.80
CA MET A 27 -0.96 -11.62 16.27
C MET A 27 -0.83 -12.01 14.79
N ALA A 28 -1.49 -13.09 14.37
CA ALA A 28 -1.50 -13.53 12.97
C ALA A 28 -2.21 -12.55 12.04
N ASP A 29 -3.25 -11.85 12.51
CA ASP A 29 -3.93 -10.80 11.74
C ASP A 29 -3.07 -9.56 11.61
N LEU A 30 -2.37 -9.17 12.68
CA LEU A 30 -1.44 -8.03 12.65
C LEU A 30 -0.23 -8.30 11.74
N ILE A 31 0.37 -9.49 11.80
CA ILE A 31 1.47 -9.89 10.90
C ILE A 31 0.99 -9.86 9.44
N ARG A 32 -0.15 -10.48 9.13
CA ARG A 32 -0.69 -10.50 7.75
C ARG A 32 -1.01 -9.10 7.22
N ASP A 33 -1.58 -8.24 8.05
CA ASP A 33 -1.89 -6.84 7.71
C ASP A 33 -0.62 -6.00 7.50
N ALA A 34 0.40 -6.18 8.35
CA ALA A 34 1.70 -5.52 8.20
C ALA A 34 2.42 -5.96 6.91
N ILE A 35 2.49 -7.27 6.62
CA ILE A 35 3.05 -7.81 5.38
C ILE A 35 2.32 -7.21 4.17
N ARG A 36 0.99 -7.13 4.20
CA ARG A 36 0.21 -6.56 3.10
C ARG A 36 0.45 -5.05 2.90
N LYS A 37 0.65 -4.29 3.97
CA LYS A 37 0.87 -2.84 3.90
C LYS A 37 2.29 -2.45 3.50
N VAL A 38 3.29 -3.25 3.88
CA VAL A 38 4.71 -2.91 3.72
C VAL A 38 5.38 -3.67 2.58
N VAL A 39 5.11 -4.97 2.44
CA VAL A 39 5.81 -5.84 1.47
C VAL A 39 4.96 -6.06 0.22
N LEU A 40 3.67 -6.35 0.38
CA LEU A 40 2.72 -6.54 -0.72
C LEU A 40 1.86 -5.28 -0.93
N LYS A 41 2.47 -4.10 -0.76
CA LYS A 41 1.80 -2.83 -1.01
C LYS A 41 1.35 -2.84 -2.48
N PRO A 42 0.05 -2.72 -2.79
CA PRO A 42 -0.41 -2.74 -4.17
C PRO A 42 0.20 -1.56 -4.93
N ASP A 43 0.57 -1.79 -6.18
CA ASP A 43 1.04 -0.73 -7.06
C ASP A 43 -0.03 0.35 -7.22
N LEU A 44 0.43 1.59 -7.20
CA LEU A 44 -0.41 2.78 -7.23
C LEU A 44 -0.62 3.21 -8.70
N THR A 45 -1.56 2.57 -9.39
CA THR A 45 -1.83 2.78 -10.81
C THR A 45 -2.52 4.13 -11.10
N GLY A 46 -1.83 5.04 -11.84
CA GLY A 46 -2.35 6.28 -12.43
C GLY A 46 -1.51 7.57 -12.27
N PRO A 47 -1.99 8.81 -12.61
CA PRO A 47 -1.13 9.98 -12.76
C PRO A 47 -0.97 10.78 -11.46
N VAL A 48 -2.02 10.79 -10.62
CA VAL A 48 -1.89 10.97 -9.16
C VAL A 48 -2.04 9.61 -8.46
N ALA A 49 -1.78 8.52 -9.19
CA ALA A 49 -2.33 7.18 -8.96
C ALA A 49 -3.87 7.08 -9.07
N ILE A 50 -4.47 7.67 -10.12
CA ILE A 50 -5.94 7.73 -10.33
C ILE A 50 -6.43 7.09 -11.67
N TRP A 51 -5.60 6.98 -12.72
CA TRP A 51 -5.97 6.57 -14.11
C TRP A 51 -4.75 6.23 -15.02
N ASP A 52 -4.71 5.06 -15.65
CA ASP A 52 -3.51 4.55 -16.37
C ASP A 52 -3.39 4.92 -17.86
N GLY A 53 -4.13 5.93 -18.34
CA GLY A 53 -4.10 6.30 -19.76
C GLY A 53 -3.05 7.35 -20.13
N GLU A 54 -2.75 7.44 -21.42
CA GLU A 54 -1.88 8.50 -21.96
C GLU A 54 -2.67 9.82 -22.08
N PRO A 55 -2.20 10.93 -21.46
CA PRO A 55 -2.90 12.21 -21.53
C PRO A 55 -3.04 12.72 -22.96
N ARG A 56 -4.26 13.02 -23.41
CA ARG A 56 -4.52 13.53 -24.77
C ARG A 56 -3.78 14.83 -25.10
N ARG A 57 -3.55 15.67 -24.09
CA ARG A 57 -2.75 16.90 -24.10
C ARG A 57 -2.16 17.11 -22.71
N THR A 58 -0.97 17.69 -22.63
CA THR A 58 -0.31 18.09 -21.39
C THR A 58 -0.87 19.41 -20.86
N SER A 59 -0.59 19.74 -19.59
CA SER A 59 -0.97 21.04 -19.00
C SER A 59 -0.34 22.25 -19.69
N ARG A 60 0.70 22.07 -20.52
CA ARG A 60 1.30 23.13 -21.34
C ARG A 60 0.55 23.37 -22.65
N GLU A 61 -0.19 22.38 -23.11
CA GLU A 61 -1.02 22.42 -24.32
C GLU A 61 -2.48 22.79 -24.00
N HIS A 62 -2.74 23.26 -22.77
CA HIS A 62 -4.07 23.68 -22.32
C HIS A 62 -4.71 24.69 -23.27
N ASP A 63 -3.94 25.68 -23.74
CA ASP A 63 -4.48 26.78 -24.55
C ASP A 63 -4.66 26.40 -26.03
N SER A 64 -3.98 25.33 -26.50
CA SER A 64 -4.10 24.83 -27.88
C SER A 64 -5.50 24.30 -28.25
N ILE A 65 -6.39 24.15 -27.26
CA ILE A 65 -7.80 23.80 -27.49
C ILE A 65 -8.59 24.94 -28.14
N TYR A 66 -8.04 26.16 -28.16
CA TYR A 66 -8.65 27.36 -28.73
C TYR A 66 -8.08 27.73 -30.12
N ASP A 67 -6.97 27.13 -30.52
CA ASP A 67 -6.28 27.40 -31.80
C ASP A 67 -6.86 26.59 -32.97
N GLU A 68 -7.56 25.49 -32.71
CA GLU A 68 -8.17 24.61 -33.71
C GLU A 68 -9.66 24.94 -33.90
N ARG A 69 -10.00 25.82 -34.86
CA ARG A 69 -11.39 26.15 -35.21
C ARG A 69 -11.62 26.44 -36.69
#